data_AF-A0A7J3QFP5-F1
#
_entry.id   AF-A0A7J3QFP5-F1
#
_cell.length_a   1.000
_cell.length_b   1.000
_cell.length_c   1.000
_cell.angle_alpha   90.00
_cell.angle_beta   90.00
_cell.angle_gamma   90.00
#
_symmetry.space_group_name_H-M   'P 1'
#
loop_
_entity.id
_entity.type
_entity.pdbx_description
1 polymer ?
#
loop_
_entity_poly.entity_id
_entity_poly.type
_entity_poly.pdbx_seq_one_letter_code
_entity_poly.pdbx_strand_id
1 'polypeptide(L)' 'FQFFIKWFDYGMPPHAGWGLGFSRLMMMLTNRGSVKEVTLFPRDKKRLTP' A
#
# COMPACT_ATOMS: atom_id res chain seq x y z
N PHE A 1 4.88 10.23 -17.55
CA PHE A 1 5.30 11.09 -16.42
C PHE A 1 5.20 12.60 -16.70
N GLN A 2 5.29 13.09 -17.94
CA GLN A 2 5.19 14.54 -18.23
C GLN A 2 3.90 15.21 -17.70
N PHE A 3 2.75 14.53 -17.76
CA PHE A 3 1.49 15.04 -17.20
C PHE A 3 1.55 15.28 -15.69
N PHE A 4 2.17 14.37 -14.94
CA PHE A 4 2.31 14.49 -13.48
C PHE A 4 3.22 15.66 -13.08
N ILE A 5 4.30 15.89 -13.84
CA ILE A 5 5.30 16.91 -13.52
C ILE A 5 4.77 18.33 -13.78
N LYS A 6 3.95 18.54 -14.82
CA LYS A 6 3.37 19.86 -15.14
C LYS A 6 2.59 20.50 -13.98
N TRP A 7 2.06 19.70 -13.05
CA TRP A 7 1.32 20.19 -11.90
C TRP A 7 2.21 20.87 -10.85
N PHE A 8 3.50 20.54 -10.80
CA PHE A 8 4.44 21.16 -9.88
C PHE A 8 4.79 22.60 -10.29
N ASP A 9 4.67 22.94 -11.57
CA ASP A 9 4.97 24.27 -12.12
C ASP A 9 3.95 25.35 -11.70
N TYR A 10 2.75 24.94 -11.25
CA TYR A 10 1.71 25.85 -10.75
C TYR A 10 1.85 26.23 -9.27
N GLY A 11 3.05 26.07 -8.69
CA GLY A 11 3.35 26.49 -7.31
C GLY A 11 2.88 25.48 -6.26
N MET A 12 3.07 24.19 -6.51
CA MET A 12 2.67 23.16 -5.54
C MET A 12 3.49 23.29 -4.24
N PRO A 13 2.84 23.38 -3.06
CA PRO A 13 3.53 23.49 -1.79
C PRO A 13 4.44 22.29 -1.50
N PRO A 14 5.44 22.41 -0.60
CA PRO A 14 6.22 21.27 -0.17
C PRO A 14 5.30 20.26 0.54
N HIS A 15 5.10 19.11 -0.10
CA HIS A 15 4.26 18.03 0.41
C HIS A 15 5.11 16.79 0.67
N ALA A 16 4.88 16.17 1.83
CA ALA A 16 5.39 14.84 2.15
C ALA A 16 4.21 13.92 2.47
N GLY A 17 4.37 12.64 2.16
CA GLY A 17 3.38 11.62 2.45
C GLY A 17 4.07 10.33 2.88
N TRP A 18 3.35 9.50 3.60
CA TRP A 18 3.80 8.17 4.00
C TRP A 18 2.74 7.15 3.61
N GLY A 19 3.20 5.98 3.19
CA GLY A 19 2.34 4.86 2.83
C GLY A 19 2.47 3.75 3.86
N LEU A 20 1.37 3.40 4.51
CA LEU A 20 1.31 2.26 5.42
C LEU A 20 0.47 1.13 4.82
N GLY A 21 1.05 -0.06 4.75
CA GLY A 21 0.33 -1.25 4.29
C GLY A 21 -0.57 -1.78 5.39
N PHE A 22 -1.89 -1.66 5.22
CA PHE A 22 -2.88 -2.10 6.22
C PHE A 22 -2.69 -3.57 6.64
N SER A 23 -2.52 -4.49 5.70
CA SER A 23 -2.31 -5.91 6.02
C SER A 23 -1.01 -6.18 6.79
N ARG A 24 0.02 -5.33 6.61
CA ARG A 24 1.28 -5.41 7.38
C ARG A 24 1.13 -4.82 8.79
N LEU A 25 0.38 -3.72 8.93
CA LEU A 25 0.02 -3.19 10.24
C LEU A 25 -0.74 -4.24 11.05
N MET A 26 -1.75 -4.88 10.44
CA MET A 26 -2.51 -5.95 11.07
C MET A 26 -1.64 -7.15 11.45
N MET A 27 -0.69 -7.54 10.60
CA MET A 27 0.25 -8.62 10.88
C MET A 27 1.09 -8.33 12.14
N MET A 28 1.56 -7.08 12.31
CA MET A 28 2.29 -6.65 13.50
C MET A 28 1.38 -6.64 14.74
N LEU A 29 0.18 -6.08 14.63
CA LEU A 29 -0.78 -6.01 15.75
C LEU A 29 -1.25 -7.38 16.23
N THR A 30 -1.34 -8.36 15.34
CA THR A 30 -1.81 -9.72 15.65
C THR A 30 -0.68 -10.73 15.87
N ASN A 31 0.57 -10.26 15.81
CA ASN A 31 1.81 -11.04 15.92
C ASN A 31 1.80 -12.30 15.02
N ARG A 32 1.46 -12.11 13.75
CA ARG A 32 1.36 -13.19 12.75
C ARG A 32 2.61 -13.27 11.89
N GLY A 33 2.99 -14.48 11.48
CA GLY A 33 4.18 -14.72 10.67
C GLY A 33 3.97 -14.40 9.18
N SER A 34 2.72 -14.28 8.73
CA SER A 34 2.39 -14.05 7.33
C SER A 34 1.18 -13.13 7.15
N VAL A 35 1.28 -12.21 6.19
CA VAL A 35 0.20 -11.28 5.80
C VAL A 35 -1.05 -12.04 5.30
N LYS A 36 -0.88 -13.29 4.86
CA LYS A 36 -1.98 -14.15 4.42
C LYS A 36 -2.93 -14.54 5.56
N GLU A 37 -2.45 -14.54 6.80
CA GLU A 37 -3.24 -14.93 7.98
C GLU A 37 -4.16 -13.80 8.47
N VAL A 38 -3.86 -12.56 8.09
CA VAL A 38 -4.63 -11.35 8.42
C VAL A 38 -5.45 -10.81 7.25
N THR A 39 -5.35 -11.43 6.07
CA THR A 39 -6.09 -11.02 4.88
C THR A 39 -7.19 -12.02 4.58
N LEU A 40 -8.45 -11.57 4.54
CA LEU A 40 -9.64 -12.42 4.35
C LEU A 40 -9.57 -13.27 3.07
N PHE A 41 -9.12 -12.66 1.96
CA PHE A 41 -8.89 -13.33 0.68
C PHE A 41 -7.48 -13.02 0.19
N PRO A 42 -6.46 -13.82 0.56
CA PRO A 42 -5.08 -13.52 0.21
C PRO A 42 -4.89 -13.65 -1.30
N ARG A 43 -4.52 -12.53 -1.94
CA ARG A 43 -4.13 -12.48 -3.36
C ARG A 43 -2.63 -12.66 -3.48
N ASP A 44 -2.22 -13.63 -4.27
CA ASP A 44 -0.83 -13.92 -4.59
C ASP A 44 -0.72 -14.12 -6.10
N LYS A 45 0.48 -14.03 -6.68
CA LYS A 45 0.68 -14.35 -8.11
C LYS A 45 0.14 -15.73 -8.47
N LYS A 46 0.12 -16.66 -7.51
CA LYS A 46 -0.34 -18.05 -7.70
C LYS A 46 -1.80 -18.30 -7.29
N ARG A 47 -2.49 -17.34 -6.65
CA ARG A 47 -3.86 -17.55 -6.12
C ARG A 47 -4.80 -16.42 -6.57
N LEU A 48 -5.62 -16.76 -7.57
CA LEU A 48 -6.61 -15.87 -8.21
C LEU A 48 -8.07 -16.25 -7.91
N THR A 49 -8.30 -17.39 -7.26
CA THR A 49 -9.62 -17.82 -6.80
C THR A 49 -9.71 -17.71 -5.27
N PRO A 50 -10.93 -17.50 -4.73
CA PRO A 50 -11.19 -17.73 -3.31
C PRO A 50 -10.71 -19.12 -2.88
#